data_AF-A0A4Q4CG80-F1
#
_entry.id   AF-A0A4Q4CG80-F1
#
_cell.length_a   1.000
_cell.length_b   1.000
_cell.length_c   1.000
_cell.angle_alpha   90.00
_cell.angle_beta   90.00
_cell.angle_gamma   90.00
#
_symmetry.space_group_name_H-M   'P 1'
#
loop_
_entity.id
_entity.type
_entity.pdbx_description
1 polymer ?
#
loop_
_entity_poly.entity_id
_entity_poly.type
_entity_poly.pdbx_seq_one_letter_code
_entity_poly.pdbx_strand_id
1 'polypeptide(L)'
;MADWLSGKRRGALALGLGAVAALGQAPLGFWWATLAALATLVWLLEQVSDRRGTFLTGLLAGTGYFAVTLNWIIEPFLIDVAATGWMAPFAVVFLSLGLGLFWGGSALLAWLMPNRVLGFVVAFVALEWLRGVIFTGFPWAMLGHVWIGTPLDQMAALGGPTLLSLVTLFGAVLPVLWRWKGAAGSVLILGAGLGFGLW
;
A
#
# COMPACT_ATOMS: atom_id res chain seq x y z
N MET A 1 25.83 2.12 -1.43
CA MET A 1 24.58 1.75 -0.74
C MET A 1 24.88 1.93 0.74
N ALA A 2 24.05 2.62 1.52
CA ALA A 2 24.38 2.83 2.93
C ALA A 2 24.52 1.46 3.62
N ASP A 3 25.69 1.15 4.16
CA ASP A 3 26.07 -0.20 4.62
C ASP A 3 25.14 -0.77 5.71
N TRP A 4 24.26 0.05 6.28
CA TRP A 4 23.28 -0.35 7.28
C TRP A 4 22.03 -1.06 6.71
N LEU A 5 21.72 -0.93 5.41
CA LEU A 5 20.56 -1.54 4.74
C LEU A 5 20.86 -2.95 4.16
N SER A 6 21.38 -3.86 4.99
CA SER A 6 21.52 -5.25 4.56
C SER A 6 20.18 -5.85 4.11
N GLY A 7 20.19 -6.84 3.22
CA GLY A 7 18.96 -7.40 2.64
C GLY A 7 17.92 -7.84 3.67
N LYS A 8 18.36 -8.39 4.81
CA LYS A 8 17.48 -8.77 5.93
C LYS A 8 16.87 -7.56 6.63
N ARG A 9 17.68 -6.54 6.95
CA ARG A 9 17.20 -5.30 7.60
C ARG A 9 16.24 -4.53 6.70
N ARG A 10 16.56 -4.43 5.41
CA ARG A 10 15.67 -3.85 4.39
C ARG A 10 14.34 -4.59 4.33
N GLY A 11 14.37 -5.93 4.32
CA GLY A 11 13.16 -6.74 4.30
C GLY A 11 12.28 -6.53 5.54
N ALA A 12 12.88 -6.52 6.73
CA ALA A 12 12.16 -6.24 7.98
C ALA A 12 11.58 -4.82 8.00
N LEU A 13 12.34 -3.83 7.54
CA LEU A 13 11.86 -2.44 7.41
C LEU A 13 10.69 -2.36 6.43
N ALA A 14 10.78 -3.01 5.26
CA ALA A 14 9.70 -3.01 4.28
C ALA A 14 8.43 -3.63 4.84
N LEU A 15 8.53 -4.79 5.50
CA LEU A 15 7.41 -5.44 6.16
C LEU A 15 6.79 -4.55 7.25
N GLY A 16 7.63 -3.89 8.06
CA GLY A 16 7.18 -2.93 9.08
C GLY A 16 6.50 -1.71 8.48
N LEU A 17 7.01 -1.15 7.38
CA LEU A 17 6.37 -0.03 6.67
C LEU A 17 5.00 -0.43 6.12
N GLY A 18 4.88 -1.64 5.58
CA GLY A 18 3.58 -2.21 5.20
C GLY A 18 2.59 -2.27 6.36
N ALA A 19 3.03 -2.82 7.51
CA ALA A 19 2.22 -2.89 8.72
C ALA A 19 1.80 -1.50 9.24
N VAL A 20 2.68 -0.51 9.21
CA VAL A 20 2.35 0.88 9.56
C VAL A 20 1.36 1.47 8.55
N ALA A 21 1.53 1.17 7.26
CA ALA A 21 0.61 1.63 6.23
C ALA A 21 -0.81 1.10 6.40
N ALA A 22 -0.97 -0.09 6.99
CA ALA A 22 -2.26 -0.68 7.30
C ALA A 22 -3.03 0.06 8.41
N LEU A 23 -2.36 0.88 9.23
CA LEU A 23 -3.01 1.62 10.32
C LEU A 23 -4.00 2.69 9.82
N GLY A 24 -3.92 3.08 8.54
CA GLY A 24 -4.93 3.94 7.91
C GLY A 24 -6.24 3.22 7.61
N GLN A 25 -6.24 1.89 7.57
CA GLN A 25 -7.45 1.11 7.34
C GLN A 25 -8.32 1.07 8.59
N ALA A 26 -9.58 0.69 8.41
CA ALA A 26 -10.46 0.41 9.52
C ALA A 26 -9.86 -0.70 10.42
N PRO A 27 -10.04 -0.63 11.76
CA PRO A 27 -10.83 0.36 12.50
C PRO A 27 -10.03 1.60 12.94
N LEU A 28 -8.73 1.70 12.65
CA LEU A 28 -7.86 2.73 13.22
C LEU A 28 -7.95 4.07 12.48
N GLY A 29 -8.01 4.07 11.14
CA GLY A 29 -8.22 5.30 10.36
C GLY A 29 -7.06 6.30 10.39
N PHE A 30 -5.85 5.90 10.79
CA PHE A 30 -4.67 6.76 10.81
C PHE A 30 -4.06 6.96 9.41
N TRP A 31 -4.82 7.59 8.51
CA TRP A 31 -4.42 7.84 7.11
C TRP A 31 -3.05 8.52 6.98
N TRP A 32 -2.67 9.38 7.93
CA TRP A 32 -1.36 10.04 7.97
C TRP A 32 -0.20 9.04 8.15
N ALA A 33 -0.42 7.95 8.89
CA ALA A 33 0.56 6.87 9.04
C ALA A 33 0.77 6.13 7.71
N THR A 34 -0.31 5.92 6.95
CA THR A 34 -0.24 5.37 5.59
C THR A 34 0.59 6.26 4.67
N LEU A 35 0.34 7.57 4.65
CA LEU A 35 1.11 8.50 3.81
C LEU A 35 2.59 8.49 4.17
N ALA A 36 2.93 8.56 5.47
CA ALA A 36 4.31 8.54 5.94
C ALA A 36 5.02 7.21 5.60
N ALA A 37 4.33 6.08 5.78
CA ALA A 37 4.87 4.77 5.48
C ALA A 37 5.10 4.56 3.97
N LEU A 38 4.15 4.99 3.12
CA LEU A 38 4.29 4.91 1.67
C LEU A 38 5.38 5.83 1.14
N ALA A 39 5.49 7.06 1.65
CA ALA A 39 6.58 7.97 1.31
C ALA A 39 7.95 7.36 1.63
N THR A 40 8.07 6.77 2.82
CA THR A 40 9.29 6.10 3.28
C THR A 40 9.58 4.84 2.46
N LEU A 41 8.56 4.07 2.10
CA LEU A 41 8.70 2.88 1.25
C LEU A 41 9.21 3.23 -0.15
N VAL A 42 8.65 4.27 -0.77
CA VAL A 42 9.10 4.72 -2.10
C VAL A 42 10.53 5.23 -2.05
N TRP A 43 10.89 6.02 -1.03
CA TRP A 43 12.27 6.43 -0.78
C TRP A 43 13.21 5.23 -0.55
N LEU A 44 12.74 4.17 0.13
CA LEU A 44 13.50 2.93 0.31
C LEU A 44 13.72 2.19 -1.01
N LEU A 45 12.70 2.12 -1.88
CA LEU A 45 12.78 1.49 -3.19
C LEU A 45 13.77 2.19 -4.12
N GLU A 46 13.89 3.52 -4.04
CA GLU A 46 14.89 4.28 -4.81
C GLU A 46 16.34 3.93 -4.44
N GLN A 47 16.57 3.52 -3.19
CA GLN A 47 17.90 3.14 -2.70
C GLN A 47 18.31 1.71 -3.09
N VAL A 48 17.38 0.90 -3.58
CA VAL A 48 17.70 -0.45 -4.04
C VAL A 48 18.39 -0.39 -5.39
N SER A 49 19.45 -1.18 -5.58
CA SER A 49 20.26 -1.21 -6.80
C SER A 49 19.98 -2.40 -7.72
N ASP A 50 19.17 -3.37 -7.27
CA ASP A 50 18.95 -4.63 -7.98
C ASP A 50 17.45 -5.01 -8.09
N ARG A 51 17.08 -5.66 -9.21
CA ARG A 51 15.68 -6.03 -9.50
C ARG A 51 15.07 -6.94 -8.44
N ARG A 52 15.84 -7.91 -7.95
CA ARG A 52 15.38 -8.89 -6.95
C ARG A 52 15.07 -8.19 -5.63
N GLY A 53 15.96 -7.30 -5.19
CA GLY A 53 15.80 -6.49 -4.00
C GLY A 53 14.58 -5.59 -4.07
N THR A 54 14.35 -4.95 -5.22
CA THR A 54 13.19 -4.08 -5.46
C THR A 54 11.89 -4.86 -5.36
N PHE A 55 11.81 -6.00 -6.06
CA PHE A 55 10.66 -6.90 -5.99
C PHE A 55 10.41 -7.39 -4.56
N LEU A 56 11.44 -7.90 -3.87
CA LEU A 56 11.31 -8.41 -2.50
C LEU A 56 10.92 -7.31 -1.50
N THR A 57 11.38 -6.08 -1.70
CA THR A 57 11.02 -4.94 -0.85
C THR A 57 9.54 -4.60 -1.02
N GLY A 58 9.05 -4.51 -2.26
CA GLY A 58 7.61 -4.31 -2.53
C GLY A 58 6.76 -5.48 -2.03
N LEU A 59 7.22 -6.72 -2.24
CA LEU A 59 6.54 -7.94 -1.77
C LEU A 59 6.35 -7.92 -0.26
N LEU A 60 7.44 -7.71 0.50
CA LEU A 60 7.39 -7.74 1.96
C LEU A 60 6.57 -6.57 2.53
N ALA A 61 6.62 -5.39 1.90
CA ALA A 61 5.76 -4.28 2.28
C ALA A 61 4.28 -4.60 2.04
N GLY A 62 3.92 -5.15 0.89
CA GLY A 62 2.55 -5.60 0.63
C GLY A 62 2.12 -6.69 1.61
N THR A 63 2.97 -7.67 1.89
CA THR A 63 2.69 -8.73 2.86
C THR A 63 2.43 -8.19 4.26
N GLY A 64 3.26 -7.25 4.75
CA GLY A 64 3.02 -6.62 6.05
C GLY A 64 1.71 -5.85 6.10
N TYR A 65 1.39 -5.12 5.02
CA TYR A 65 0.15 -4.37 4.89
C TYR A 65 -1.10 -5.26 4.92
N PHE A 66 -1.11 -6.32 4.11
CA PHE A 66 -2.25 -7.24 4.05
C PHE A 66 -2.37 -8.11 5.29
N ALA A 67 -1.26 -8.52 5.91
CA ALA A 67 -1.30 -9.30 7.14
C ALA A 67 -1.96 -8.54 8.29
N VAL A 68 -1.72 -7.24 8.39
CA VAL A 68 -2.37 -6.39 9.40
C VAL A 68 -3.81 -6.06 8.98
N THR A 69 -4.04 -5.61 7.74
CA THR A 69 -5.37 -5.18 7.31
C THR A 69 -6.39 -6.32 7.26
N LEU A 70 -5.95 -7.53 6.88
CA LEU A 70 -6.81 -8.69 6.67
C LEU A 70 -6.67 -9.73 7.78
N ASN A 71 -6.20 -9.33 8.96
CA ASN A 71 -6.06 -10.24 10.11
C ASN A 71 -7.40 -10.91 10.50
N TRP A 72 -8.52 -10.24 10.24
CA TRP A 72 -9.88 -10.74 10.45
C TRP A 72 -10.21 -12.00 9.63
N ILE A 73 -9.42 -12.34 8.60
CA ILE A 73 -9.59 -13.59 7.83
C ILE A 73 -9.38 -14.84 8.70
N ILE A 74 -8.86 -14.70 9.92
CA ILE A 74 -8.85 -15.76 10.92
C ILE A 74 -10.28 -16.13 11.37
N GLU A 75 -11.20 -15.16 11.47
CA GLU A 75 -12.52 -15.33 12.09
C GLU A 75 -13.37 -16.46 11.49
N PRO A 76 -13.48 -16.64 10.16
CA PRO A 76 -14.26 -17.74 9.59
C PRO A 76 -13.75 -19.13 9.98
N PHE A 77 -12.45 -19.29 10.22
CA PHE A 77 -11.84 -20.56 10.65
C PHE A 77 -12.09 -20.86 12.13
N LEU A 78 -12.61 -19.89 12.89
CA LEU A 78 -12.93 -20.05 14.30
C LEU A 78 -14.39 -20.43 14.55
N ILE A 79 -15.22 -20.55 13.51
CA ILE A 79 -16.59 -21.03 13.62
C ILE A 79 -16.61 -22.52 14.04
N ASP A 80 -15.79 -23.33 13.37
CA ASP A 80 -15.49 -24.71 13.77
C ASP A 80 -13.97 -24.85 13.92
N VAL A 81 -13.48 -24.45 15.09
CA VAL A 81 -12.05 -24.43 15.43
C VAL A 81 -11.44 -25.83 15.34
N ALA A 82 -12.18 -26.86 15.77
CA ALA A 82 -11.70 -28.23 15.78
C ALA A 82 -11.44 -28.74 14.35
N ALA A 83 -12.32 -28.41 13.40
CA ALA A 83 -12.14 -28.80 12.01
C ALA A 83 -11.14 -27.91 11.25
N THR A 84 -11.21 -26.59 11.45
CA THR A 84 -10.60 -25.62 10.52
C THR A 84 -9.61 -24.64 11.15
N GLY A 85 -9.54 -24.55 12.49
CA GLY A 85 -8.72 -23.55 13.18
C GLY A 85 -7.22 -23.63 12.86
N TRP A 86 -6.71 -24.84 12.58
CA TRP A 86 -5.31 -25.06 12.21
C TRP A 86 -4.94 -24.41 10.85
N MET A 87 -5.92 -24.14 9.98
CA MET A 87 -5.71 -23.53 8.66
C MET A 87 -5.54 -22.00 8.74
N ALA A 88 -6.10 -21.36 9.76
CA ALA A 88 -6.15 -19.90 9.89
C ALA A 88 -4.79 -19.19 9.73
N PRO A 89 -3.69 -19.60 10.42
CA PRO A 89 -2.41 -18.93 10.25
C PRO A 89 -1.86 -19.04 8.82
N PHE A 90 -2.06 -20.20 8.17
CA PHE A 90 -1.64 -20.41 6.79
C PHE A 90 -2.45 -19.57 5.81
N ALA A 91 -3.77 -19.47 6.04
CA ALA A 91 -4.66 -18.65 5.22
C ALA A 91 -4.21 -17.18 5.21
N VAL A 92 -3.97 -16.59 6.39
CA VAL A 92 -3.51 -15.19 6.49
C VAL A 92 -2.15 -15.00 5.85
N VAL A 93 -1.17 -15.89 6.14
CA VAL A 93 0.19 -15.75 5.63
C VAL A 93 0.23 -15.88 4.11
N PHE A 94 -0.38 -16.94 3.54
CA PHE A 94 -0.34 -17.17 2.10
C PHE A 94 -1.17 -16.16 1.32
N LEU A 95 -2.32 -15.74 1.86
CA LEU A 95 -3.10 -14.67 1.23
C LEU A 95 -2.31 -13.36 1.25
N SER A 96 -1.73 -12.97 2.38
CA SER A 96 -0.95 -11.73 2.47
C SER A 96 0.29 -11.75 1.58
N LEU A 97 0.95 -12.90 1.47
CA LEU A 97 2.06 -13.09 0.53
C LEU A 97 1.59 -13.00 -0.92
N GLY A 98 0.49 -13.66 -1.27
CA GLY A 98 -0.12 -13.64 -2.60
C GLY A 98 -0.55 -12.24 -3.03
N LEU A 99 -1.21 -11.49 -2.15
CA LEU A 99 -1.58 -10.09 -2.41
C LEU A 99 -0.34 -9.17 -2.42
N GLY A 100 0.68 -9.49 -1.62
CA GLY A 100 1.98 -8.82 -1.66
C GLY A 100 2.69 -8.92 -3.01
N LEU A 101 2.41 -9.95 -3.81
CA LEU A 101 2.97 -10.07 -5.17
C LEU A 101 2.56 -8.89 -6.06
N PHE A 102 1.38 -8.31 -5.87
CA PHE A 102 0.97 -7.11 -6.61
C PHE A 102 1.86 -5.92 -6.26
N TRP A 103 2.19 -5.71 -4.98
CA TRP A 103 3.08 -4.64 -4.55
C TRP A 103 4.53 -4.86 -5.02
N GLY A 104 5.02 -6.11 -4.93
CA GLY A 104 6.31 -6.50 -5.50
C GLY A 104 6.38 -6.30 -7.01
N GLY A 105 5.30 -6.66 -7.71
CA GLY A 105 5.12 -6.43 -9.14
C GLY A 105 5.13 -4.95 -9.50
N SER A 106 4.43 -4.10 -8.73
CA SER A 106 4.43 -2.64 -8.94
C SER A 106 5.83 -2.06 -8.79
N ALA A 107 6.57 -2.47 -7.76
CA ALA A 107 7.95 -2.06 -7.54
C ALA A 107 8.87 -2.51 -8.69
N LEU A 108 8.69 -3.73 -9.20
CA LEU A 108 9.48 -4.25 -10.31
C LEU A 108 9.14 -3.57 -11.65
N LEU A 109 7.86 -3.29 -11.93
CA LEU A 109 7.46 -2.54 -13.12
C LEU A 109 7.99 -1.11 -13.07
N ALA A 110 7.91 -0.46 -11.91
CA ALA A 110 8.48 0.86 -11.68
C ALA A 110 9.99 0.92 -11.95
N TRP A 111 10.73 -0.15 -11.62
CA TRP A 111 12.16 -0.27 -11.88
C TRP A 111 12.53 -0.12 -13.36
N LEU A 112 11.63 -0.54 -14.24
CA LEU A 112 11.82 -0.51 -15.69
C LEU A 112 11.52 0.87 -16.30
N MET A 113 10.97 1.79 -15.51
CA MET A 113 10.59 3.13 -15.97
C MET A 113 11.69 4.16 -15.67
N PRO A 114 11.83 5.23 -16.49
CA PRO A 114 12.84 6.27 -16.28
C PRO A 114 12.70 6.97 -14.93
N ASN A 115 11.46 7.25 -14.51
CA ASN A 115 11.14 7.78 -13.19
C ASN A 115 10.50 6.66 -12.36
N ARG A 116 11.30 6.06 -11.48
CA ARG A 116 10.85 4.92 -10.64
C ARG A 116 9.74 5.31 -9.68
N VAL A 117 9.74 6.54 -9.16
CA VAL A 117 8.71 7.00 -8.21
C VAL A 117 7.36 7.15 -8.90
N LEU A 118 7.30 7.87 -10.02
CA LEU A 118 6.06 7.99 -10.80
C LEU A 118 5.65 6.65 -11.41
N GLY A 119 6.63 5.85 -11.83
CA GLY A 119 6.39 4.50 -12.31
C GLY A 119 5.76 3.60 -11.26
N PHE A 120 6.13 3.76 -9.99
CA PHE A 120 5.49 3.06 -8.88
C PHE A 120 4.04 3.47 -8.73
N VAL A 121 3.72 4.78 -8.78
CA VAL A 121 2.32 5.24 -8.69
C VAL A 121 1.46 4.60 -9.77
N VAL A 122 1.89 4.68 -11.04
CA VAL A 122 1.13 4.16 -12.19
C VAL A 122 1.02 2.64 -12.11
N ALA A 123 2.12 1.93 -11.88
CA ALA A 123 2.13 0.47 -11.81
C ALA A 123 1.35 -0.05 -10.60
N PHE A 124 1.35 0.68 -9.48
CA PHE A 124 0.59 0.34 -8.29
C PHE A 124 -0.90 0.45 -8.56
N VAL A 125 -1.37 1.59 -9.06
CA VAL A 125 -2.80 1.80 -9.34
C VAL A 125 -3.30 0.79 -10.37
N ALA A 126 -2.52 0.52 -11.43
CA ALA A 126 -2.88 -0.48 -12.44
C ALA A 126 -2.96 -1.90 -11.87
N LEU A 127 -1.97 -2.33 -11.07
CA LEU A 127 -1.96 -3.67 -10.48
C LEU A 127 -2.98 -3.83 -9.34
N GLU A 128 -3.27 -2.76 -8.60
CA GLU A 128 -4.32 -2.77 -7.59
C GLU A 128 -5.70 -2.86 -8.24
N TRP A 129 -5.94 -2.15 -9.34
CA TRP A 129 -7.16 -2.31 -10.14
C TRP A 129 -7.26 -3.71 -10.71
N LEU A 130 -6.17 -4.26 -11.28
CA LEU A 130 -6.12 -5.62 -11.80
C LEU A 130 -6.45 -6.66 -10.72
N ARG A 131 -5.92 -6.49 -9.51
CA ARG A 131 -6.23 -7.34 -8.33
C ARG A 131 -7.73 -7.32 -8.00
N GLY A 132 -8.42 -6.23 -8.29
CA GLY A 132 -9.86 -6.10 -8.13
C GLY A 132 -10.70 -6.89 -9.12
N VAL A 133 -10.11 -7.42 -10.21
CA VAL A 133 -10.86 -8.11 -11.29
C VAL A 133 -10.32 -9.49 -11.67
N ILE A 134 -9.02 -9.73 -11.50
CA ILE A 134 -8.40 -11.01 -11.83
C ILE A 134 -8.86 -12.12 -10.87
N PHE A 135 -9.09 -13.33 -11.38
CA PHE A 135 -9.56 -14.48 -10.59
C PHE A 135 -10.79 -14.17 -9.73
N THR A 136 -11.81 -13.56 -10.36
CA THR A 136 -13.05 -13.04 -9.73
C THR A 136 -12.89 -11.83 -8.82
N GLY A 137 -11.65 -11.38 -8.58
CA GLY A 137 -11.32 -10.13 -7.93
C GLY A 137 -11.28 -10.23 -6.40
N PHE A 138 -10.31 -9.54 -5.80
CA PHE A 138 -10.25 -9.34 -4.35
C PHE A 138 -9.95 -7.87 -4.04
N PRO A 139 -10.92 -6.94 -4.21
CA PRO A 139 -10.73 -5.50 -4.04
C PRO A 139 -10.76 -5.04 -2.57
N TRP A 140 -10.42 -5.92 -1.61
CA TRP A 140 -10.29 -5.55 -0.20
C TRP A 140 -8.98 -4.80 0.06
N ALA A 141 -8.95 -4.00 1.12
CA ALA A 141 -7.75 -3.31 1.58
C ALA A 141 -7.07 -2.44 0.51
N MET A 142 -7.81 -1.92 -0.48
CA MET A 142 -7.25 -0.92 -1.42
C MET A 142 -6.70 0.28 -0.66
N LEU A 143 -5.61 0.88 -1.15
CA LEU A 143 -5.02 2.06 -0.50
C LEU A 143 -6.03 3.19 -0.33
N GLY A 144 -6.93 3.38 -1.29
CA GLY A 144 -7.99 4.39 -1.22
C GLY A 144 -8.96 4.24 -0.05
N HIS A 145 -9.10 3.04 0.53
CA HIS A 145 -10.01 2.82 1.66
C HIS A 145 -9.58 3.51 2.95
N VAL A 146 -8.33 4.01 3.04
CA VAL A 146 -7.89 4.79 4.21
C VAL A 146 -8.65 6.10 4.40
N TRP A 147 -9.39 6.54 3.37
CA TRP A 147 -10.21 7.75 3.42
C TRP A 147 -11.64 7.52 3.86
N ILE A 148 -12.10 6.27 3.99
CA ILE A 148 -13.48 5.96 4.41
C ILE A 148 -13.77 6.66 5.74
N GLY A 149 -14.87 7.41 5.79
CA GLY A 149 -15.28 8.16 6.98
C GLY A 149 -14.62 9.53 7.11
N THR A 150 -13.81 9.93 6.13
CA THR A 150 -13.29 11.29 5.99
C THR A 150 -13.99 11.97 4.81
N PRO A 151 -14.09 13.31 4.77
CA PRO A 151 -14.65 14.02 3.61
C PRO A 151 -14.03 13.59 2.26
N LEU A 152 -12.75 13.25 2.24
CA LEU A 152 -12.05 12.86 1.01
C LEU A 152 -12.66 11.61 0.35
N ASP A 153 -13.37 10.75 1.09
CA ASP A 153 -14.03 9.57 0.52
C ASP A 153 -15.09 9.91 -0.56
N GLN A 154 -15.66 11.12 -0.54
CA GLN A 154 -16.63 11.58 -1.53
C GLN A 154 -16.04 11.62 -2.95
N MET A 155 -14.72 11.76 -3.08
CA MET A 155 -14.06 11.65 -4.39
C MET A 155 -14.25 10.27 -5.05
N ALA A 156 -14.62 9.24 -4.28
CA ALA A 156 -15.00 7.94 -4.83
C ALA A 156 -16.16 8.04 -5.83
N ALA A 157 -17.03 9.06 -5.74
CA ALA A 157 -18.09 9.29 -6.71
C ALA A 157 -17.56 9.57 -8.14
N LEU A 158 -16.31 10.04 -8.28
CA LEU A 158 -15.72 10.40 -9.56
C LEU A 158 -14.95 9.25 -10.23
N GLY A 159 -14.33 8.38 -9.43
CA GLY A 159 -13.44 7.34 -9.96
C GLY A 159 -13.25 6.13 -9.04
N GLY A 160 -14.14 5.98 -8.06
CA GLY A 160 -14.14 4.88 -7.10
C GLY A 160 -12.89 4.84 -6.22
N PRO A 161 -12.63 3.69 -5.58
CA PRO A 161 -11.47 3.52 -4.70
C PRO A 161 -10.13 3.60 -5.44
N THR A 162 -10.10 3.35 -6.75
CA THR A 162 -8.91 3.48 -7.59
C THR A 162 -8.41 4.92 -7.67
N LEU A 163 -9.33 5.89 -7.82
CA LEU A 163 -8.99 7.32 -7.78
C LEU A 163 -8.46 7.71 -6.40
N LEU A 164 -9.08 7.21 -5.32
CA LEU A 164 -8.62 7.43 -3.97
C LEU A 164 -7.21 6.86 -3.72
N SER A 165 -6.89 5.68 -4.26
CA SER A 165 -5.54 5.13 -4.22
C SER A 165 -4.53 6.00 -4.95
N LEU A 166 -4.91 6.56 -6.11
CA LEU A 166 -4.08 7.49 -6.86
C LEU A 166 -3.78 8.77 -6.06
N VAL A 167 -4.82 9.37 -5.44
CA VAL A 167 -4.70 10.54 -4.56
C VAL A 167 -3.79 10.24 -3.37
N THR A 168 -3.96 9.08 -2.74
CA THR A 168 -3.14 8.62 -1.61
C THR A 168 -1.66 8.53 -2.01
N LEU A 169 -1.38 7.89 -3.14
CA LEU A 169 -0.01 7.72 -3.62
C LEU A 169 0.63 9.06 -4.00
N PHE A 170 -0.08 9.95 -4.69
CA PHE A 170 0.44 11.30 -4.96
C PHE A 170 0.68 12.09 -3.66
N GLY A 171 -0.24 12.01 -2.70
CA GLY A 171 -0.05 12.58 -1.37
C GLY A 171 1.25 12.11 -0.70
N ALA A 172 1.62 10.85 -0.90
CA ALA A 172 2.84 10.26 -0.34
C ALA A 172 4.12 10.53 -1.16
N VAL A 173 4.08 10.51 -2.50
CA VAL A 173 5.29 10.54 -3.34
C VAL A 173 5.77 11.92 -3.73
N LEU A 174 4.90 12.93 -3.77
CA LEU A 174 5.30 14.28 -4.14
C LEU A 174 6.42 14.85 -3.25
N PRO A 175 6.41 14.70 -1.90
CA PRO A 175 7.48 15.17 -1.03
C PRO A 175 8.82 14.45 -1.29
N VAL A 176 8.77 13.20 -1.76
CA VAL A 176 9.96 12.42 -2.13
C VAL A 176 10.59 13.00 -3.41
N LEU A 177 9.77 13.33 -4.41
CA LEU A 177 10.23 13.88 -5.68
C LEU A 177 10.76 15.32 -5.59
N TRP A 178 10.03 16.18 -4.87
CA TRP A 178 10.23 17.63 -4.94
C TRP A 178 10.39 18.31 -3.58
N ARG A 179 10.66 17.53 -2.52
CA ARG A 179 10.95 18.02 -1.17
C ARG A 179 9.85 18.96 -0.69
N TRP A 180 10.18 20.20 -0.32
CA TRP A 180 9.20 21.18 0.18
C TRP A 180 8.13 21.57 -0.86
N LYS A 181 8.48 21.66 -2.16
CA LYS A 181 7.50 21.94 -3.23
C LYS A 181 6.54 20.76 -3.38
N GLY A 182 7.08 19.56 -3.22
CA GLY A 182 6.32 18.32 -3.18
C GLY A 182 5.36 18.26 -2.01
N ALA A 183 5.82 18.62 -0.81
CA ALA A 183 4.99 18.71 0.39
C ALA A 183 3.85 19.71 0.22
N ALA A 184 4.12 20.89 -0.35
CA ALA A 184 3.06 21.85 -0.69
C ALA A 184 2.05 21.25 -1.69
N GLY A 185 2.53 20.55 -2.72
CA GLY A 185 1.69 19.82 -3.67
C GLY A 185 0.80 18.75 -3.01
N SER A 186 1.36 17.96 -2.09
CA SER A 186 0.59 16.98 -1.31
C SER A 186 -0.51 17.64 -0.49
N VAL A 187 -0.18 18.73 0.22
CA VAL A 187 -1.16 19.49 1.02
C VAL A 187 -2.26 20.06 0.13
N LEU A 188 -1.93 20.57 -1.06
CA LEU A 188 -2.92 21.07 -2.00
C LEU A 188 -3.85 19.97 -2.52
N ILE A 189 -3.31 18.82 -2.94
CA ILE A 189 -4.13 17.71 -3.46
C ILE A 189 -5.03 17.14 -2.36
N LEU A 190 -4.48 16.87 -1.18
CA LEU A 190 -5.24 16.33 -0.05
C LEU A 190 -6.25 17.35 0.47
N GLY A 191 -5.86 18.63 0.57
CA GLY A 191 -6.74 19.72 0.99
C GLY A 191 -7.89 19.95 0.00
N ALA A 192 -7.63 19.89 -1.30
CA ALA A 192 -8.66 19.94 -2.32
C ALA A 192 -9.62 18.75 -2.23
N GLY A 193 -9.10 17.55 -2.02
CA GLY A 193 -9.92 16.34 -1.84
C GLY A 193 -10.78 16.39 -0.57
N LEU A 194 -10.21 16.84 0.54
CA LEU A 194 -10.95 17.06 1.79
C LEU A 194 -12.02 18.15 1.61
N GLY A 195 -11.69 19.26 0.94
CA GLY A 195 -12.63 20.34 0.67
C GLY A 195 -13.78 19.94 -0.25
N PHE A 196 -13.51 19.11 -1.26
CA PHE A 196 -14.52 18.47 -2.11
C PHE A 196 -15.50 17.63 -1.29
N GLY A 197 -15.07 17.07 -0.18
CA GLY A 197 -15.92 16.21 0.65
C GLY A 197 -16.87 16.89 1.61
N LEU A 198 -16.83 18.23 1.72
CA LEU A 198 -17.52 18.97 2.78
C LEU A 198 -18.97 19.34 2.45
N TRP A 199 -19.50 18.95 1.30
CA TRP A 199 -20.88 19.24 0.89
C TRP A 199 -21.88 18.13 1.22
#